data_AF-A0A968MPZ7-F1
#
_entry.id   AF-A0A968MPZ7-F1
#
_cell.length_a   1.000
_cell.length_b   1.000
_cell.length_c   1.000
_cell.angle_alpha   90.00
_cell.angle_beta   90.00
_cell.angle_gamma   90.00
#
_symmetry.space_group_name_H-M   'P 1'
#
loop_
_entity.id
_entity.type
_entity.pdbx_description
1 polymer ?
#
loop_
_entity_poly.entity_id
_entity_poly.type
_entity_poly.pdbx_seq_one_letter_code
_entity_poly.pdbx_strand_id
1 'polypeptide(L)'
;MAEFYWGTAFFVLACFGFAWLIGYVLKVNKPLKRTLFLAATYGNIAYLGIPVIEMFRGKTLLPEASLITACYLFWIFTVGMVYMEYSKTGQVGFKEIAVRLLKNPIIIAVIAGILILAFKIQLPVMVIKPLEMISASVTPVILFSLGIFLGNSPVGNPGNGSRC
;
A
#
# COMPACT_ATOMS: atom_id res chain seq x y z
N MET A 1 -3.03 11.52 -17.33
CA MET A 1 -2.16 10.45 -16.78
C MET A 1 -1.01 11.04 -15.98
N ALA A 2 -0.04 11.74 -16.61
CA ALA A 2 1.14 12.29 -15.93
C ALA A 2 0.82 13.20 -14.72
N GLU A 3 -0.21 14.05 -14.85
CA GLU A 3 -0.74 14.89 -13.76
C GLU A 3 -1.09 14.08 -12.49
N PHE A 4 -1.75 12.92 -12.66
CA PHE A 4 -2.13 12.05 -11.55
C PHE A 4 -0.94 11.32 -10.92
N TYR A 5 0.05 10.93 -11.74
CA TYR A 5 1.28 10.32 -11.24
C TYR A 5 2.06 11.28 -10.36
N TRP A 6 2.17 12.55 -10.77
CA TRP A 6 2.85 13.58 -9.97
C TRP A 6 2.06 13.98 -8.73
N GLY A 7 0.73 14.05 -8.82
CA GLY A 7 -0.13 14.32 -7.66
C GLY A 7 0.00 13.25 -6.56
N THR A 8 0.01 11.97 -6.94
CA THR A 8 0.18 10.87 -5.96
C THR A 8 1.59 10.85 -5.35
N ALA A 9 2.63 11.13 -6.14
CA ALA A 9 3.99 11.26 -5.64
C ALA A 9 4.12 12.41 -4.61
N PHE A 10 3.58 13.59 -4.95
CA PHE A 10 3.60 14.75 -4.06
C PHE A 10 2.85 14.48 -2.75
N PHE A 11 1.69 13.83 -2.82
CA PHE A 11 0.93 13.44 -1.64
C PHE A 11 1.73 12.51 -0.72
N VAL A 12 2.37 11.47 -1.27
CA VAL A 12 3.20 10.54 -0.49
C VAL A 12 4.38 11.26 0.16
N LEU A 13 5.05 12.17 -0.56
CA LEU A 13 6.14 12.97 -0.02
C LEU A 13 5.68 13.96 1.06
N ALA A 14 4.51 14.57 0.89
CA ALA A 14 3.92 15.46 1.89
C ALA A 14 3.60 14.71 3.19
N CYS A 15 2.98 13.53 3.08
CA CYS A 15 2.72 12.65 4.22
C CYS A 15 4.01 12.15 4.89
N PHE A 16 5.05 11.85 4.09
CA PHE A 16 6.39 11.52 4.61
C PHE A 16 6.95 12.68 5.45
N GLY A 17 6.95 13.89 4.90
CA GLY A 17 7.44 15.09 5.57
C GLY A 17 6.67 15.39 6.86
N PHE A 18 5.34 15.23 6.83
CA PHE A 18 4.49 15.42 7.99
C PHE A 18 4.75 14.39 9.10
N ALA A 19 4.88 13.10 8.74
CA ALA A 19 5.23 12.05 9.69
C ALA A 19 6.63 12.26 10.30
N TRP A 20 7.58 12.72 9.49
CA TRP A 20 8.93 13.07 9.96
C TRP A 20 8.91 14.25 10.93
N LEU A 21 8.15 15.30 10.62
CA LEU A 21 7.97 16.48 11.48
C LEU A 21 7.38 16.09 12.84
N ILE A 22 6.29 15.32 12.85
CA ILE A 22 5.68 14.81 14.09
C ILE A 22 6.69 13.95 14.86
N GLY A 23 7.39 13.07 14.15
CA GLY A 23 8.40 12.21 14.75
C GLY A 23 9.56 13.01 15.39
N TYR A 24 9.92 14.15 14.80
CA TYR A 24 10.94 15.05 15.31
C TYR A 24 10.45 15.80 16.56
N VAL A 25 9.26 16.42 16.48
CA VAL A 25 8.67 17.20 17.58
C VAL A 25 8.41 16.33 18.81
N LEU A 26 7.86 15.13 18.62
CA LEU A 26 7.54 14.21 19.71
C LEU A 26 8.76 13.39 20.21
N LYS A 27 9.96 13.60 19.65
CA LYS A 27 11.20 12.89 20.01
C LYS A 27 11.04 11.37 20.13
N VAL A 28 10.24 10.77 19.25
CA VAL A 28 9.91 9.34 19.31
C VAL A 28 11.07 8.44 18.87
N ASN A 29 11.11 7.23 19.44
CA ASN A 29 12.13 6.22 19.14
C ASN A 29 12.16 5.83 17.65
N LYS A 30 13.34 5.43 17.15
CA LYS A 30 13.54 4.99 15.75
C LYS A 30 12.51 3.96 15.24
N PRO A 31 12.17 2.88 15.97
CA PRO A 31 11.13 1.94 15.52
C PRO A 31 9.75 2.60 15.42
N LEU A 32 9.39 3.48 16.36
CA LEU A 32 8.11 4.16 16.38
C LEU A 32 7.98 5.18 15.23
N LYS A 33 9.08 5.86 14.85
CA LYS A 33 9.12 6.70 13.64
C LYS A 33 8.81 5.92 12.36
N ARG A 34 9.27 4.67 12.26
CA ARG A 34 8.98 3.80 11.11
C ARG A 34 7.50 3.44 11.03
N THR A 35 6.93 3.04 12.16
CA THR A 35 5.49 2.74 12.23
C THR A 35 4.67 3.99 11.95
N LEU A 36 5.06 5.15 12.47
CA LEU A 36 4.38 6.42 12.23
C LEU A 36 4.39 6.80 10.74
N PHE A 37 5.53 6.65 10.06
CA PHE A 37 5.61 6.86 8.63
C PHE A 37 4.64 5.93 7.87
N LEU A 38 4.68 4.63 8.15
CA LEU A 38 3.79 3.69 7.48
C LEU A 38 2.32 4.02 7.77
N ALA A 39 1.96 4.33 9.02
CA ALA A 39 0.60 4.65 9.41
C ALA A 39 0.08 5.97 8.79
N ALA A 40 0.93 6.99 8.69
CA ALA A 40 0.55 8.27 8.11
C ALA A 40 0.39 8.21 6.59
N THR A 41 1.16 7.34 5.93
CA THR A 41 1.22 7.29 4.47
C THR A 41 0.36 6.19 3.89
N TYR A 42 0.18 5.06 4.60
CA TYR A 42 -0.59 3.89 4.13
C TYR A 42 -2.05 3.97 4.60
N GLY A 43 -2.84 4.79 3.91
CA GLY A 43 -4.29 4.85 4.07
C GLY A 43 -5.06 3.76 3.33
N ASN A 44 -6.29 3.50 3.76
CA ASN A 44 -7.21 2.55 3.15
C ASN A 44 -7.91 3.12 1.91
N ILE A 45 -7.14 3.53 0.90
CA ILE A 45 -7.66 4.18 -0.29
C ILE A 45 -8.34 3.17 -1.23
N ALA A 46 -7.84 1.95 -1.29
CA ALA A 46 -8.41 0.90 -2.13
C ALA A 46 -9.80 0.43 -1.65
N TYR A 47 -9.96 0.13 -0.35
CA TYR A 47 -11.23 -0.43 0.16
C TYR A 47 -12.25 0.63 0.57
N LEU A 48 -11.82 1.84 0.97
CA LEU A 48 -12.77 2.92 1.28
C LEU A 48 -12.90 3.93 0.12
N GLY A 49 -11.80 4.28 -0.55
CA GLY A 49 -11.82 5.31 -1.59
C GLY A 49 -12.61 4.89 -2.83
N ILE A 50 -12.42 3.66 -3.33
CA ILE A 50 -13.12 3.18 -4.52
C ILE A 50 -14.64 3.13 -4.32
N PRO A 51 -15.19 2.52 -3.24
CA PRO A 51 -16.63 2.52 -3.01
C PRO A 51 -17.23 3.92 -2.79
N VAL A 52 -16.49 4.82 -2.14
CA VAL A 52 -16.93 6.22 -1.97
C VAL A 52 -17.07 6.92 -3.32
N ILE A 53 -16.09 6.74 -4.23
CA ILE A 53 -16.16 7.30 -5.58
C ILE A 53 -17.33 6.70 -6.36
N GLU A 54 -17.55 5.38 -6.25
CA GLU A 54 -18.68 4.70 -6.87
C GLU A 54 -20.02 5.27 -6.40
N MET A 55 -20.17 5.53 -5.10
CA MET A 55 -21.41 6.07 -4.53
C MET A 55 -21.75 7.47 -5.05
N PHE A 56 -20.77 8.35 -5.22
CA PHE A 56 -21.01 9.73 -5.66
C PHE A 56 -21.05 9.91 -7.18
N ARG A 57 -20.27 9.13 -7.94
CA ARG A 57 -20.04 9.34 -9.37
C ARG A 57 -20.40 8.14 -10.24
N GLY A 58 -20.94 7.08 -9.63
CA GLY A 58 -21.26 5.82 -10.31
C GLY A 58 -20.02 5.10 -10.83
N LYS A 59 -20.22 4.16 -11.75
CA LYS A 59 -19.15 3.28 -12.26
C LYS A 59 -18.18 3.95 -13.24
N THR A 60 -18.48 5.17 -13.67
CA THR A 60 -17.76 5.86 -14.74
C THR A 60 -16.29 6.14 -14.39
N LEU A 61 -16.00 6.44 -13.11
CA LEU A 61 -14.65 6.80 -12.65
C LEU A 61 -13.88 5.64 -11.99
N LEU A 62 -14.45 4.43 -11.94
CA LEU A 62 -13.81 3.27 -11.32
C LEU A 62 -12.45 2.89 -11.95
N PRO A 63 -12.28 2.93 -13.30
CA PRO A 63 -10.99 2.63 -13.91
C PRO A 63 -9.91 3.65 -13.52
N GLU A 64 -10.28 4.93 -13.47
CA GLU A 64 -9.37 6.02 -13.07
C GLU A 64 -8.98 5.93 -11.59
N ALA A 65 -9.95 5.67 -10.72
CA ALA A 65 -9.72 5.48 -9.28
C ALA A 65 -8.78 4.29 -8.99
N SER A 66 -8.98 3.19 -9.72
CA SER A 66 -8.14 1.99 -9.60
C SER A 66 -6.71 2.26 -10.04
N LEU A 67 -6.53 3.03 -11.12
CA LEU A 67 -5.21 3.42 -11.59
C LEU A 67 -4.50 4.35 -10.60
N ILE A 68 -5.18 5.36 -10.07
CA ILE A 68 -4.62 6.27 -9.05
C ILE A 68 -4.17 5.46 -7.83
N THR A 69 -4.98 4.50 -7.39
CA THR A 69 -4.67 3.62 -6.27
C THR A 69 -3.41 2.77 -6.55
N ALA A 70 -3.28 2.20 -7.76
CA ALA A 70 -2.09 1.45 -8.14
C ALA A 70 -0.82 2.31 -8.13
N CYS A 71 -0.90 3.55 -8.64
CA CYS A 71 0.22 4.50 -8.63
C CYS A 71 0.64 4.89 -7.20
N TYR A 72 -0.35 5.16 -6.35
CA TYR A 72 -0.14 5.47 -4.94
C TYR A 72 0.53 4.31 -4.19
N LEU A 73 0.06 3.07 -4.38
CA LEU A 73 0.65 1.89 -3.76
C LEU A 73 2.10 1.69 -4.24
N PHE A 74 2.36 1.87 -5.53
CA PHE A 74 3.71 1.81 -6.08
C PHE A 74 4.66 2.80 -5.39
N TRP A 75 4.25 4.06 -5.23
CA TRP A 75 5.05 5.08 -4.55
C TRP A 75 5.30 4.74 -3.08
N ILE A 76 4.26 4.33 -2.34
CA ILE A 76 4.42 4.00 -0.92
C ILE A 76 5.33 2.79 -0.72
N PHE A 77 5.15 1.72 -1.49
CA PHE A 77 6.02 0.55 -1.34
C PHE A 77 7.46 0.90 -1.73
N THR A 78 7.66 1.76 -2.72
CA THR A 78 9.00 2.21 -3.12
C THR A 78 9.65 3.07 -2.02
N VAL A 79 9.01 4.18 -1.64
CA VAL A 79 9.53 5.11 -0.61
C VAL A 79 9.65 4.42 0.74
N GLY A 80 8.66 3.62 1.11
CA GLY A 80 8.65 2.87 2.37
C GLY A 80 9.75 1.83 2.45
N MET A 81 10.02 1.09 1.37
CA MET A 81 11.15 0.14 1.37
C MET A 81 12.50 0.85 1.43
N VAL A 82 12.69 1.95 0.69
CA VAL A 82 13.91 2.77 0.79
C VAL A 82 14.11 3.27 2.21
N TYR A 83 13.06 3.82 2.83
CA TYR A 83 13.12 4.35 4.19
C TYR A 83 13.40 3.26 5.24
N MET A 84 12.76 2.10 5.10
CA MET A 84 12.98 0.96 6.00
C MET A 84 14.40 0.41 5.87
N GLU A 85 14.95 0.36 4.66
CA GLU A 85 16.32 -0.08 4.42
C GLU A 85 17.33 0.90 5.00
N TYR A 86 17.21 2.18 4.62
CA TYR A 86 18.07 3.24 5.14
C TYR A 86 18.07 3.28 6.67
N SER A 87 16.90 3.10 7.28
CA SER A 87 16.78 3.09 8.73
C SER A 87 17.45 1.89 9.40
N LYS A 88 17.61 0.75 8.71
CA LYS A 88 18.23 -0.47 9.26
C LYS A 88 19.76 -0.46 9.13
N THR A 89 20.27 -0.10 7.96
CA THR A 89 21.70 -0.24 7.63
C THR A 89 22.44 1.10 7.62
N GLY A 90 21.74 2.24 7.68
CA GLY A 90 22.32 3.58 7.59
C GLY A 90 22.84 3.94 6.18
N GLN A 91 22.77 3.00 5.24
CA GLN A 91 23.19 3.18 3.85
C GLN A 91 22.07 2.70 2.91
N VAL A 92 21.88 3.42 1.81
CA VAL A 92 20.92 3.03 0.78
C VAL A 92 21.61 2.09 -0.19
N GLY A 93 21.51 0.78 0.06
CA GLY A 93 21.99 -0.24 -0.87
C GLY A 93 21.09 -0.32 -2.09
N PHE A 94 21.34 0.48 -3.14
CA PHE A 94 20.50 0.52 -4.35
C PHE A 94 20.23 -0.86 -4.96
N LYS A 95 21.25 -1.74 -4.99
CA LYS A 95 21.11 -3.11 -5.50
C LYS A 95 20.16 -3.95 -4.64
N GLU A 96 20.24 -3.81 -3.32
CA GLU A 96 19.41 -4.59 -2.39
C GLU A 96 17.96 -4.11 -2.41
N ILE A 97 17.75 -2.78 -2.47
CA ILE A 97 16.43 -2.18 -2.63
C ILE A 97 15.81 -2.60 -3.96
N ALA A 98 16.56 -2.53 -5.07
CA ALA A 98 16.07 -2.97 -6.38
C ALA A 98 15.66 -4.45 -6.36
N VAL A 99 16.49 -5.33 -5.79
CA VAL A 99 16.15 -6.76 -5.65
C VAL A 99 14.90 -6.96 -4.79
N ARG A 100 14.76 -6.23 -3.68
CA ARG A 100 13.57 -6.33 -2.82
C ARG A 100 12.32 -5.79 -3.51
N LEU A 101 12.42 -4.68 -4.25
CA LEU A 101 11.31 -4.11 -5.02
C LEU A 101 10.85 -5.09 -6.09
N LEU A 102 11.79 -5.67 -6.84
CA LEU A 102 11.50 -6.66 -7.90
C LEU A 102 10.95 -7.98 -7.35
N LYS A 103 11.24 -8.34 -6.10
CA LYS A 103 10.66 -9.50 -5.43
C LYS A 103 9.32 -9.22 -4.76
N ASN A 104 8.87 -7.96 -4.70
CA ASN A 104 7.62 -7.62 -4.05
C ASN A 104 6.44 -7.97 -4.99
N PRO A 105 5.57 -8.93 -4.62
CA PRO A 105 4.48 -9.38 -5.48
C PRO A 105 3.51 -8.24 -5.87
N ILE A 106 3.35 -7.23 -5.01
CA ILE A 106 2.50 -6.06 -5.28
C ILE A 106 3.12 -5.22 -6.41
N ILE A 107 4.43 -4.98 -6.37
CA ILE A 107 5.12 -4.21 -7.39
C ILE A 107 5.11 -4.96 -8.72
N ILE A 108 5.36 -6.27 -8.71
CA ILE A 108 5.27 -7.12 -9.90
C ILE A 108 3.87 -7.02 -10.52
N ALA A 109 2.81 -7.09 -9.70
CA ALA A 109 1.43 -6.98 -10.16
C ALA A 109 1.12 -5.60 -10.77
N VAL A 110 1.58 -4.51 -10.15
CA VAL A 110 1.41 -3.14 -10.70
C VAL A 110 2.15 -3.00 -12.04
N ILE A 111 3.41 -3.46 -12.13
CA ILE A 111 4.19 -3.41 -13.37
C ILE A 111 3.49 -4.23 -14.47
N ALA A 112 3.04 -5.45 -14.16
CA ALA A 112 2.30 -6.29 -15.11
C ALA A 112 1.02 -5.60 -15.60
N GLY A 113 0.24 -4.98 -14.70
CA GLY A 113 -0.96 -4.22 -15.06
C GLY A 113 -0.66 -3.02 -15.96
N ILE A 114 0.40 -2.27 -15.67
CA ILE A 114 0.83 -1.14 -16.51
C ILE A 114 1.29 -1.62 -17.89
N LEU A 115 2.05 -2.72 -17.97
CA LEU A 115 2.51 -3.28 -19.25
C LEU A 115 1.33 -3.72 -20.12
N ILE A 116 0.37 -4.44 -19.55
CA ILE A 116 -0.86 -4.85 -20.24
C ILE A 116 -1.59 -3.62 -20.82
N LEU A 117 -1.72 -2.56 -20.02
CA LEU A 117 -2.35 -1.31 -20.44
C LEU A 117 -1.56 -0.60 -21.56
N ALA A 118 -0.23 -0.53 -21.42
CA ALA A 118 0.65 0.13 -22.38
C ALA A 118 0.66 -0.55 -23.75
N PHE A 119 0.70 -1.89 -23.76
CA PHE A 119 0.64 -2.70 -24.99
C PHE A 119 -0.78 -2.90 -25.52
N LYS A 120 -1.80 -2.36 -24.83
CA LYS A 120 -3.23 -2.53 -25.14
C LYS A 120 -3.60 -4.00 -25.38
N ILE A 121 -3.03 -4.90 -24.58
CA ILE A 121 -3.25 -6.34 -24.71
C ILE A 121 -4.68 -6.64 -24.25
N GLN A 122 -5.50 -7.16 -25.17
CA GLN A 122 -6.83 -7.65 -24.84
C GLN A 122 -6.67 -9.02 -24.18
N LEU A 123 -6.90 -9.11 -22.87
CA LEU A 123 -6.88 -10.40 -22.20
C LEU A 123 -8.11 -11.23 -22.61
N PRO A 124 -7.94 -12.53 -22.89
CA PRO A 124 -9.06 -13.40 -23.16
C PRO A 124 -9.92 -13.57 -21.90
N VAL A 125 -11.22 -13.81 -22.10
CA VAL A 125 -12.21 -14.00 -21.03
C VAL A 125 -11.81 -15.10 -20.03
N MET A 126 -11.06 -16.10 -20.49
CA MET A 126 -10.52 -17.19 -19.67
C MET A 126 -9.58 -16.70 -18.55
N VAL A 127 -8.89 -15.57 -18.74
CA VAL A 127 -7.97 -15.00 -17.74
C VAL A 127 -8.69 -13.95 -16.88
N ILE A 128 -9.60 -13.18 -17.47
CA ILE A 128 -10.32 -12.10 -16.76
C ILE A 128 -11.24 -12.68 -15.69
N LYS A 129 -12.04 -13.72 -16.01
CA LYS A 129 -13.01 -14.29 -15.07
C LYS A 129 -12.37 -14.78 -13.75
N PRO A 130 -11.28 -15.57 -13.77
CA PRO A 130 -10.58 -15.95 -12.54
C PRO A 130 -10.04 -14.74 -11.75
N LEU A 131 -9.49 -13.73 -12.44
CA LEU A 131 -8.96 -12.52 -11.79
C LEU A 131 -10.07 -11.74 -11.08
N GLU A 132 -11.24 -11.61 -11.71
CA GLU A 132 -12.42 -10.97 -11.11
C GLU A 132 -12.86 -11.72 -9.85
N MET A 133 -12.98 -13.06 -9.92
CA MET A 133 -13.35 -13.89 -8.77
C MET A 133 -12.35 -13.76 -7.61
N ILE A 134 -11.05 -13.77 -7.91
CA ILE A 134 -10.00 -13.56 -6.90
C ILE A 134 -10.17 -12.18 -6.29
N SER A 135 -10.30 -11.13 -7.11
CA SER A 135 -10.40 -9.74 -6.64
C SER A 135 -11.60 -9.53 -5.70
N ALA A 136 -12.74 -10.13 -6.01
CA ALA A 136 -13.94 -10.06 -5.18
C ALA A 136 -13.77 -10.76 -3.82
N SER A 137 -12.91 -11.78 -3.76
CA SER A 137 -12.61 -12.52 -2.53
C SER A 137 -11.56 -11.86 -1.63
N VAL A 138 -10.80 -10.88 -2.13
CA VAL A 138 -9.69 -10.26 -1.38
C VAL A 138 -10.18 -9.59 -0.09
N THR A 139 -11.25 -8.80 -0.18
CA THR A 139 -11.83 -8.08 0.96
C THR A 139 -12.22 -8.99 2.13
N PRO A 140 -13.07 -10.03 1.94
CA PRO A 140 -13.43 -10.93 3.05
C PRO A 140 -12.24 -11.72 3.59
N VAL A 141 -11.30 -12.13 2.72
CA VAL A 141 -10.09 -12.86 3.16
C VAL A 141 -9.22 -11.99 4.07
N ILE A 142 -9.04 -10.71 3.73
CA ILE A 142 -8.26 -9.77 4.55
C ILE A 142 -8.95 -9.52 5.89
N LEU A 143 -10.27 -9.30 5.91
CA LEU A 143 -11.00 -9.10 7.16
C LEU A 143 -10.93 -10.33 8.08
N PHE A 144 -11.05 -11.53 7.51
CA PHE A 144 -10.90 -12.77 8.26
C PHE A 144 -9.48 -12.94 8.82
N SER A 145 -8.45 -12.69 7.99
CA SER A 145 -7.05 -12.76 8.42
C SER A 145 -6.72 -11.76 9.53
N LEU A 146 -7.23 -10.52 9.42
CA LEU A 146 -7.10 -9.50 10.46
C LEU A 146 -7.78 -9.94 11.77
N GLY A 147 -8.96 -10.56 11.68
CA GLY A 147 -9.66 -11.12 12.84
C GLY A 147 -8.83 -12.17 13.58
N ILE A 148 -8.23 -13.12 12.86
CA ILE A 148 -7.32 -14.14 13.43
C ILE A 148 -6.10 -13.47 14.07
N PHE A 149 -5.50 -12.49 13.40
CA PHE A 149 -4.31 -11.79 13.90
C PHE A 149 -4.59 -11.04 15.21
N LEU A 150 -5.74 -10.37 15.30
CA LEU A 150 -6.18 -9.70 16.53
C LEU A 150 -6.50 -10.70 17.65
N GLY A 151 -7.16 -11.82 17.33
CA GLY A 151 -7.43 -12.88 18.32
C GLY A 151 -6.17 -13.49 18.93
N ASN A 152 -5.11 -13.62 18.13
CA ASN A 152 -3.79 -14.11 18.60
C ASN A 152 -2.91 -13.03 19.22
N SER A 153 -3.30 -11.76 19.17
CA SER A 153 -2.53 -10.67 19.76
C SER A 153 -2.73 -10.63 21.29
N PRO A 154 -1.76 -10.15 22.08
CA PRO A 154 -1.87 -10.08 23.55
C PRO A 154 -3.10 -9.30 24.04
N VAL A 155 -3.56 -8.33 23.24
CA VAL A 155 -4.78 -7.54 23.50
C VAL A 155 -6.07 -8.38 23.40
N GLY A 156 -6.06 -9.46 22.61
CA GLY A 156 -7.17 -10.39 22.41
C GLY A 156 -7.15 -11.61 23.34
N ASN A 157 -6.12 -11.76 24.19
CA ASN A 157 -6.01 -12.84 25.17
C ASN A 157 -6.08 -12.28 26.60
N PRO A 158 -7.28 -12.14 27.20
CA PRO A 158 -7.45 -11.67 28.58
C PRO A 158 -6.73 -12.52 29.64
N GLY A 159 -6.23 -13.71 29.29
CA GLY A 159 -5.55 -14.63 30.21
C GLY A 159 -4.03 -14.43 30.34
N ASN A 160 -3.39 -13.58 29.53
CA ASN A 160 -1.94 -13.33 29.60
C ASN A 160 -1.62 -11.89 30.02
N GLY A 161 -2.08 -11.53 31.23
CA GLY A 161 -1.83 -10.25 31.88
C GLY A 161 -0.44 -10.15 32.53
N SER A 162 0.64 -10.52 31.84
CA SER A 162 1.98 -10.26 32.36
C SER A 162 3.00 -9.92 31.28
N ARG A 163 3.18 -8.60 31.08
CA ARG A 163 4.44 -7.86 30.87
C ARG A 163 4.20 -6.67 29.93
N CYS A 164 3.79 -5.56 30.55
CA CYS A 164 4.19 -4.23 30.10
C CYS A 164 5.70 -4.05 30.34
#